data_AF-A0A2G9TCV1-F1
#
_entry.id   AF-A0A2G9TCV1-F1
#
_cell.length_a   1.000
_cell.length_b   1.000
_cell.length_c   1.000
_cell.angle_alpha   90.00
_cell.angle_beta   90.00
_cell.angle_gamma   90.00
#
_symmetry.space_group_name_H-M   'P 1'
#
loop_
_entity.id
_entity.type
_entity.pdbx_description
1 polymer ?
#
loop_
_entity_poly.entity_id
_entity_poly.type
_entity_poly.pdbx_seq_one_letter_code
_entity_poly.pdbx_strand_id
1 'polypeptide(L)' 'MPSNSQRKHTISNKVRKRRGKDIDQIHEDLKPSKAAKLLNQEIDLDLPGDGQFYCIECERYFVDEKTRADHRKTK' A
#
# COMPACT_ATOMS: atom_id res chain seq x y z
N MET A 1 -38.54 -1.23 -32.99
CA MET A 1 -37.29 -2.01 -32.93
C MET A 1 -36.45 -1.50 -31.77
N PRO A 2 -36.43 -2.14 -30.58
CA PRO A 2 -35.57 -1.70 -29.49
C PRO A 2 -34.30 -2.55 -29.41
N SER A 3 -33.13 -1.93 -29.56
CA SER A 3 -31.85 -2.55 -29.18
C SER A 3 -30.76 -1.48 -29.22
N ASN A 4 -29.83 -1.36 -28.28
CA ASN A 4 -29.61 -2.02 -27.01
C ASN A 4 -28.51 -1.15 -26.38
N SER A 5 -28.84 -0.36 -25.36
CA SER A 5 -27.87 0.47 -24.67
C SER A 5 -26.80 -0.43 -24.07
N GLN A 6 -25.57 -0.38 -24.60
CA GLN A 6 -24.47 -1.20 -24.13
C GLN A 6 -24.13 -0.77 -22.69
N ARG A 7 -24.70 -1.48 -21.72
CA ARG A 7 -24.25 -1.43 -20.33
C ARG A 7 -22.81 -1.90 -20.32
N LYS A 8 -21.87 -0.96 -20.23
CA LYS A 8 -20.47 -1.25 -19.95
C LYS A 8 -20.45 -1.98 -18.61
N HIS A 9 -20.35 -3.31 -18.65
CA HIS A 9 -20.00 -4.09 -17.48
C HIS A 9 -18.58 -3.66 -17.09
N THR A 10 -18.47 -2.66 -16.22
CA THR A 10 -17.26 -2.48 -15.45
C THR A 10 -17.17 -3.74 -14.60
N ILE A 11 -16.30 -4.67 -14.98
CA ILE A 11 -15.92 -5.77 -14.11
C ILE A 11 -15.37 -5.09 -12.87
N SER A 12 -16.19 -4.99 -11.84
CA SER A 12 -15.83 -4.26 -10.65
C SER A 12 -14.70 -5.03 -10.00
N ASN A 13 -13.50 -4.46 -10.03
CA ASN A 13 -12.33 -4.93 -9.28
C ASN A 13 -12.57 -4.94 -7.75
N LYS A 14 -13.82 -4.73 -7.28
CA LYS A 14 -14.26 -4.93 -5.90
C LYS A 14 -13.98 -6.34 -5.37
N VAL A 15 -14.04 -7.37 -6.22
CA VAL A 15 -13.95 -8.78 -5.76
C VAL A 15 -12.51 -9.22 -5.47
N ARG A 16 -11.50 -8.58 -6.08
CA ARG A 16 -10.08 -8.89 -5.84
C ARG A 16 -9.37 -7.81 -5.02
N LYS A 17 -10.08 -7.20 -4.07
CA LYS A 17 -9.44 -6.34 -3.07
C LYS A 17 -8.49 -7.21 -2.24
N ARG A 18 -7.19 -7.15 -2.53
CA ARG A 18 -6.16 -7.47 -1.54
C ARG A 18 -6.50 -6.58 -0.34
N ARG A 19 -7.04 -7.17 0.73
CA ARG A 19 -7.29 -6.43 1.97
C ARG A 19 -5.92 -6.01 2.49
N GLY A 20 -5.54 -4.76 2.27
CA GLY A 20 -4.51 -4.11 3.10
C GLY A 20 -5.06 -3.93 4.52
N LYS A 21 -4.26 -3.44 5.47
CA LYS A 21 -4.80 -3.15 6.79
C LYS A 21 -5.85 -2.04 6.69
N ASP A 22 -6.75 -2.07 7.66
CA ASP A 22 -7.79 -1.06 7.79
C ASP A 22 -7.19 0.25 8.30
N ILE A 23 -7.84 1.37 8.00
CA ILE A 23 -7.39 2.73 8.35
C ILE A 23 -7.13 2.85 9.87
N ASP A 24 -7.97 2.21 10.68
CA ASP A 24 -7.81 2.19 12.15
C ASP A 24 -6.51 1.50 12.58
N GLN A 25 -6.11 0.45 11.87
CA GLN A 25 -4.86 -0.27 12.14
C GLN A 25 -3.65 0.56 11.71
N ILE A 26 -3.75 1.32 10.62
CA ILE A 26 -2.69 2.25 10.19
C ILE A 26 -2.50 3.36 11.23
N HIS A 27 -3.58 3.91 11.78
CA HIS A 27 -3.50 4.91 12.85
C HIS A 27 -2.81 4.38 14.11
N GLU A 28 -3.06 3.11 14.47
CA GLU A 28 -2.37 2.45 15.56
C GLU A 28 -0.87 2.24 15.27
N ASP A 29 -0.52 1.89 14.03
CA ASP A 29 0.86 1.67 13.59
C ASP A 29 1.64 2.98 13.43
N LEU A 30 0.96 4.11 13.19
CA LEU A 30 1.55 5.45 13.14
C LEU A 30 2.05 5.93 14.52
N LYS A 31 1.62 5.29 15.61
CA LYS A 31 2.10 5.62 16.96
C LYS A 31 3.61 5.40 17.06
N PRO A 32 4.37 6.31 17.70
CA PRO A 32 5.83 6.33 17.65
C PRO A 32 6.48 5.02 18.16
N SER A 33 5.83 4.33 19.09
CA SER A 33 6.30 3.04 19.62
C SER A 33 6.31 1.91 18.58
N LYS A 34 5.34 1.89 17.65
CA LYS A 34 5.25 0.88 16.58
C LYS A 34 5.95 1.35 15.31
N ALA A 35 5.83 2.63 14.98
CA ALA A 35 6.49 3.22 13.81
C ALA A 35 8.01 3.02 13.84
N ALA A 36 8.67 3.18 15.00
CA ALA A 36 10.11 2.95 15.13
C ALA A 36 10.50 1.49 14.86
N LYS A 37 9.66 0.53 15.25
CA LYS A 37 9.88 -0.91 15.00
C LYS A 37 9.62 -1.30 13.55
N LEU A 38 8.63 -0.67 12.92
CA LEU A 38 8.27 -0.87 11.51
C LEU A 38 9.26 -0.22 10.54
N LEU A 39 9.95 0.85 10.96
CA LEU A 39 10.99 1.50 10.16
C LEU A 39 12.35 0.81 10.32
N ASN A 40 12.64 0.25 11.48
CA ASN A 40 13.87 -0.49 11.76
C ASN A 40 13.61 -2.00 11.66
N GLN A 41 12.99 -2.45 10.57
CA GLN A 41 12.83 -3.88 10.31
C GLN A 41 14.19 -4.51 9.99
N GLU A 42 14.34 -5.78 10.34
CA GLU A 42 15.51 -6.58 9.96
C GLU A 42 15.56 -6.71 8.43
N ILE A 43 16.77 -6.87 7.91
CA ILE A 43 17.04 -7.01 6.48
C ILE A 43 16.38 -8.28 5.98
N ASP A 44 15.37 -8.15 5.12
CA ASP A 44 14.64 -9.27 4.53
C ASP A 44 14.83 -9.26 3.00
N LEU A 45 15.61 -10.25 2.53
CA LEU A 45 16.01 -10.39 1.12
C LEU A 45 14.87 -10.85 0.21
N ASP A 46 13.75 -11.32 0.76
CA ASP A 46 12.57 -11.70 -0.02
C ASP A 46 11.67 -10.50 -0.34
N LEU A 47 11.91 -9.35 0.31
CA LEU A 47 11.16 -8.11 0.10
C LEU A 47 11.93 -7.09 -0.77
N PRO A 48 11.20 -6.26 -1.54
CA PRO A 48 11.85 -5.23 -2.34
C PRO A 48 12.54 -4.21 -1.44
N GLY A 49 13.78 -3.85 -1.81
CA GLY A 49 14.60 -2.92 -1.04
C GLY A 49 15.00 -3.46 0.33
N ASP A 50 15.15 -4.78 0.44
CA ASP A 50 15.63 -5.49 1.62
C ASP A 50 14.77 -5.25 2.88
N GLY A 51 13.49 -4.91 2.70
CA GLY A 51 12.58 -4.54 3.78
C GLY A 51 12.83 -3.15 4.39
N GLN A 52 13.83 -2.39 3.91
CA GLN A 52 14.26 -1.13 4.54
C GLN A 52 13.40 0.07 4.13
N PHE A 53 12.90 0.10 2.89
CA PHE A 53 12.14 1.24 2.37
C PHE A 53 10.63 1.04 2.50
N TYR A 54 10.14 0.98 3.73
CA TYR A 54 8.72 0.78 4.04
C TYR A 54 7.94 2.09 4.23
N CYS A 55 6.70 2.14 3.70
CA CYS A 55 5.72 3.18 3.97
C CYS A 55 4.60 2.64 4.86
N ILE A 56 4.44 3.20 6.06
CA ILE A 56 3.44 2.78 7.04
C ILE A 56 2.01 3.10 6.57
N GLU A 57 1.82 4.25 5.92
CA GLU A 57 0.51 4.76 5.49
C GLU A 57 -0.12 3.94 4.35
N CYS A 58 0.72 3.38 3.48
CA CYS A 58 0.29 2.63 2.31
C CYS A 58 0.64 1.13 2.39
N GLU A 59 1.27 0.70 3.49
CA GLU A 59 1.79 -0.67 3.71
C GLU A 59 2.58 -1.23 2.53
N ARG A 60 3.48 -0.40 2.00
CA ARG A 60 4.17 -0.72 0.76
C ARG A 60 5.66 -0.62 0.94
N TYR A 61 6.34 -1.66 0.47
CA TYR A 61 7.79 -1.73 0.37
C TYR A 61 8.22 -1.18 -0.99
N PHE A 62 9.29 -0.40 -0.97
CA PHE A 62 9.90 0.20 -2.15
C PHE A 62 11.32 -0.35 -2.32
N VAL A 63 11.83 -0.29 -3.55
CA VAL A 63 13.18 -0.77 -3.86
C VAL A 63 14.25 0.25 -3.46
N ASP A 64 13.95 1.55 -3.65
CA ASP A 64 14.87 2.64 -3.39
C ASP A 64 14.28 3.70 -2.43
N GLU A 65 15.16 4.40 -1.71
CA GLU A 65 14.79 5.57 -0.90
C GLU A 65 14.15 6.69 -1.73
N LYS A 66 14.64 6.91 -2.96
CA LYS A 66 14.12 7.95 -3.87
C LYS A 66 12.66 7.69 -4.21
N THR A 67 12.31 6.45 -4.55
CA THR A 67 10.94 6.06 -4.88
C THR A 67 10.02 6.19 -3.67
N ARG A 68 10.50 5.84 -2.47
CA ARG A 68 9.77 6.07 -1.22
C ARG A 68 9.55 7.55 -0.95
N ALA A 69 10.58 8.39 -1.12
CA ALA A 69 10.51 9.82 -0.89
C ALA A 69 9.55 10.51 -1.88
N ASP A 70 9.58 10.13 -3.16
CA ASP A 70 8.67 10.66 -4.15
C ASP A 70 7.23 10.17 -3.93
N HIS A 71 7.04 8.91 -3.53
CA HIS A 71 5.74 8.40 -3.10
C HIS A 71 5.13 9.24 -1.97
N ARG A 72 5.94 9.65 -0.98
CA ARG A 72 5.48 10.53 0.11
C ARG A 72 5.12 11.95 -0.34
N LYS A 73 5.65 12.42 -1.47
CA LYS A 73 5.34 13.74 -2.05
C LYS A 73 4.09 13.71 -2.92
N THR A 74 3.82 12.58 -3.57
CA THR A 74 2.65 12.40 -4.43
C THR A 74 1.39 12.13 -3.59
N LYS A 75 0.24 12.70 -3.99
CA LYS A 75 -1.07 12.45 -3.37
C LYS A 75 -1.61 11.06 -3.71
#